data_AF-A0A1V5US79-F1
#
_entry.id   AF-A0A1V5US79-F1
#
_cell.length_a   1.000
_cell.length_b   1.000
_cell.length_c   1.000
_cell.angle_alpha   90.00
_cell.angle_beta   90.00
_cell.angle_gamma   90.00
#
_symmetry.space_group_name_H-M   'P 1'
#
loop_
_entity.id
_entity.type
_entity.pdbx_description
1 polymer ?
#
loop_
_entity_poly.entity_id
_entity_poly.type
_entity_poly.pdbx_seq_one_letter_code
_entity_poly.pdbx_strand_id
1 'polypeptide(L)'
;MNSFKKFFGAMIIAIFISMALLCSIAAAESKKEGGKEQDAWQNFKMGYVDMAAILAFHPLMQYYSYDANIFLRPLKGGISKTEFLKQIRDRQEKYKILKENTELEIKKIQASLDLIESEINKLRVKVSREQAVANQAYSEEYTKLTDENTRRTRTNEYHNQLSKLDRDYYDEKKKLDDQKQKKYDEMNNVILKISEVDYLNDVDSKNFFNSILDEIDEALKEVAAEKKIPVILNSNYISMFTPNEMITFNNYETPVSTIKTNIPPMANYSYLIENVDGPADTMATNEITARKEYVKNECTKLMNRRIEIARLFARYQVLNRMVVCGGVDLTAAVLEKLLKKHAVADYKIPVITETLNGLLIKNTRPETPVLMQGH
;
A
#
# COMPACT_ATOMS: atom_id res chain seq x y z
N MET A 1 -21.59 1.83 -27.94
CA MET A 1 -21.47 2.20 -26.51
C MET A 1 -22.79 2.21 -25.73
N ASN A 2 -23.97 2.44 -26.34
CA ASN A 2 -25.26 2.46 -25.61
C ASN A 2 -25.93 1.09 -25.37
N SER A 3 -25.52 0.04 -26.08
CA SER A 3 -26.05 -1.31 -25.93
C SER A 3 -25.46 -2.07 -24.72
N PHE A 4 -24.19 -1.81 -24.38
CA PHE A 4 -23.51 -2.46 -23.25
C PHE A 4 -24.03 -1.99 -21.88
N LYS A 5 -24.38 -0.70 -21.76
CA LYS A 5 -25.00 -0.13 -20.54
C LYS A 5 -26.42 -0.65 -20.29
N LYS A 6 -27.19 -0.90 -21.36
CA LYS A 6 -28.54 -1.50 -21.26
C LYS A 6 -28.49 -2.97 -20.85
N PHE A 7 -27.47 -3.70 -21.30
CA PHE A 7 -27.27 -5.11 -20.95
C PHE A 7 -26.89 -5.28 -19.47
N PHE A 8 -25.99 -4.44 -18.94
CA PHE A 8 -25.63 -4.44 -17.52
C PHE A 8 -26.79 -4.01 -16.61
N GLY A 9 -27.56 -2.99 -17.00
CA GLY A 9 -28.73 -2.55 -16.25
C GLY A 9 -29.82 -3.63 -16.17
N ALA A 10 -30.09 -4.31 -17.28
CA ALA A 10 -31.07 -5.41 -17.32
C ALA A 10 -30.61 -6.64 -16.51
N MET A 11 -29.30 -6.93 -16.48
CA MET A 11 -28.76 -8.06 -15.72
C MET A 11 -28.77 -7.81 -14.21
N ILE A 12 -28.49 -6.57 -13.76
CA ILE A 12 -28.58 -6.18 -12.35
C ILE A 12 -30.04 -6.22 -11.87
N ILE A 13 -30.98 -5.75 -12.69
CA ILE A 13 -32.42 -5.81 -12.36
C ILE A 13 -32.91 -7.27 -12.32
N ALA A 14 -32.45 -8.13 -13.23
CA ALA A 14 -32.79 -9.56 -13.21
C ALA A 14 -32.25 -10.27 -11.96
N ILE A 15 -31.07 -9.90 -11.46
CA ILE A 15 -30.51 -10.42 -10.20
C ILE A 15 -31.34 -9.95 -9.01
N PHE A 16 -31.69 -8.66 -8.93
CA PHE A 16 -32.55 -8.13 -7.85
C PHE A 16 -33.97 -8.73 -7.87
N ILE A 17 -34.56 -8.94 -9.05
CA ILE A 17 -35.88 -9.59 -9.18
C ILE A 17 -35.81 -11.07 -8.82
N SER A 18 -34.72 -11.78 -9.19
CA SER A 18 -34.52 -13.18 -8.82
C SER A 18 -34.31 -13.37 -7.32
N MET A 19 -33.63 -12.43 -6.66
CA MET A 19 -33.41 -12.41 -5.21
C MET A 19 -34.69 -12.03 -4.45
N ALA A 20 -35.49 -11.11 -4.98
CA ALA A 20 -36.83 -10.79 -4.46
C ALA A 20 -37.82 -11.97 -4.62
N LEU A 21 -37.75 -12.71 -5.73
CA LEU A 21 -38.59 -13.90 -5.97
C LEU A 21 -38.19 -15.07 -5.06
N LEU A 22 -36.90 -15.27 -4.78
CA LEU A 22 -36.43 -16.26 -3.79
C LEU A 22 -36.89 -15.91 -2.37
N CYS A 23 -36.95 -14.63 -2.00
CA CYS A 23 -37.55 -14.17 -0.75
C CYS A 23 -39.10 -14.30 -0.74
N SER A 24 -39.75 -14.23 -1.91
CA SER A 24 -41.21 -14.29 -2.03
C SER A 24 -41.75 -15.72 -2.00
N ILE A 25 -41.00 -16.69 -2.53
CA ILE A 25 -41.37 -18.12 -2.50
C ILE A 25 -41.19 -18.67 -1.07
N ALA A 26 -40.15 -18.24 -0.35
CA ALA A 26 -40.01 -18.51 1.09
C ALA A 26 -41.16 -17.91 1.92
N ALA A 27 -41.64 -16.71 1.56
CA ALA A 27 -42.78 -16.06 2.22
C ALA A 27 -44.16 -16.69 1.90
N ALA A 28 -44.27 -17.49 0.83
CA ALA A 28 -45.52 -18.19 0.48
C ALA A 28 -45.65 -19.54 1.20
N GLU A 29 -44.53 -20.22 1.51
CA GLU A 29 -44.52 -21.43 2.34
C GLU A 29 -44.55 -21.11 3.84
N SER A 30 -44.09 -19.91 4.27
CA SER A 30 -44.09 -19.53 5.68
C SER A 30 -45.46 -19.22 6.30
N LYS A 31 -46.51 -19.08 5.49
CA LYS A 31 -47.89 -18.93 6.00
C LYS A 31 -48.43 -20.17 6.74
N LYS A 32 -47.73 -21.30 6.72
CA LYS A 32 -48.07 -22.50 7.52
C LYS A 32 -47.23 -22.68 8.80
N GLU A 33 -46.19 -21.89 9.03
CA GLU A 33 -45.27 -22.03 10.18
C GLU A 33 -45.09 -20.73 10.99
N GLY A 34 -46.10 -19.86 11.00
CA GLY A 34 -46.09 -18.51 11.58
C GLY A 34 -45.81 -18.37 13.09
N GLY A 35 -45.38 -19.44 13.78
CA GLY A 35 -44.88 -19.38 15.16
C GLY A 35 -43.35 -19.39 15.28
N LYS A 36 -42.60 -19.89 14.29
CA LYS A 36 -41.13 -20.07 14.41
C LYS A 36 -40.30 -18.96 13.78
N GLU A 37 -40.79 -18.30 12.72
CA GLU A 37 -40.04 -17.23 12.06
C GLU A 37 -39.96 -15.94 12.88
N GLN A 38 -41.00 -15.60 13.64
CA GLN A 38 -41.04 -14.37 14.45
C GLN A 38 -40.06 -14.44 15.64
N ASP A 39 -39.89 -15.64 16.23
CA ASP A 39 -38.85 -15.93 17.22
C ASP A 39 -37.44 -15.94 16.60
N ALA A 40 -37.29 -16.34 15.33
CA ALA A 40 -36.01 -16.36 14.64
C ALA A 40 -35.48 -14.94 14.36
N TRP A 41 -36.34 -14.00 13.97
CA TRP A 41 -35.98 -12.59 13.80
C TRP A 41 -35.75 -11.86 15.12
N GLN A 42 -36.51 -12.19 16.18
CA GLN A 42 -36.28 -11.62 17.51
C GLN A 42 -34.99 -12.12 18.18
N ASN A 43 -34.49 -13.31 17.81
CA ASN A 43 -33.23 -13.88 18.29
C ASN A 43 -32.04 -13.67 17.33
N PHE A 44 -32.24 -13.02 16.19
CA PHE A 44 -31.19 -12.79 15.21
C PHE A 44 -30.20 -11.72 15.71
N LYS A 45 -28.99 -12.15 16.04
CA LYS A 45 -27.90 -11.25 16.45
C LYS A 45 -26.97 -11.00 15.28
N MET A 46 -27.01 -9.82 14.68
CA MET A 46 -25.94 -9.35 13.81
C MET A 46 -24.74 -8.93 14.67
N GLY A 47 -23.52 -9.05 14.15
CA GLY A 47 -22.31 -8.52 14.76
C GLY A 47 -21.63 -7.50 13.86
N TYR A 48 -20.85 -6.59 14.44
CA TYR A 48 -19.99 -5.69 13.68
C TYR A 48 -18.56 -5.69 14.22
N VAL A 49 -17.62 -5.25 13.39
CA VAL A 49 -16.20 -5.19 13.70
C VAL A 49 -15.54 -3.97 13.07
N ASP A 50 -14.73 -3.25 13.86
CA ASP A 50 -13.79 -2.22 13.37
C ASP A 50 -12.49 -2.90 12.91
N MET A 51 -12.46 -3.30 11.63
CA MET A 51 -11.28 -3.92 11.00
C MET A 51 -10.04 -3.02 11.03
N ALA A 52 -10.21 -1.69 10.96
CA ALA A 52 -9.09 -0.76 11.00
C ALA A 52 -8.45 -0.77 12.39
N ALA A 53 -9.25 -0.81 13.45
CA ALA A 53 -8.77 -1.02 14.81
C ALA A 53 -8.09 -2.39 14.95
N ILE A 54 -8.71 -3.48 14.47
CA ILE A 54 -8.08 -4.80 14.57
C ILE A 54 -6.71 -4.82 13.87
N LEU A 55 -6.60 -4.26 12.66
CA LEU A 55 -5.31 -4.14 11.99
C LEU A 55 -4.35 -3.25 12.77
N ALA A 56 -4.79 -2.10 13.28
CA ALA A 56 -3.93 -1.21 14.07
C ALA A 56 -3.27 -1.90 15.27
N PHE A 57 -4.01 -2.79 15.91
CA PHE A 57 -3.57 -3.52 17.09
C PHE A 57 -3.09 -4.94 16.79
N HIS A 58 -3.07 -5.37 15.53
CA HIS A 58 -2.61 -6.71 15.16
C HIS A 58 -1.11 -6.83 15.48
N PRO A 59 -0.66 -7.85 16.24
CA PRO A 59 0.74 -7.97 16.65
C PRO A 59 1.75 -7.92 15.50
N LEU A 60 1.42 -8.52 14.35
CA LEU A 60 2.29 -8.49 13.16
C LEU A 60 2.34 -7.13 12.44
N MET A 61 1.40 -6.22 12.70
CA MET A 61 1.40 -4.87 12.09
C MET A 61 2.49 -3.96 12.66
N GLN A 62 3.15 -4.35 13.76
CA GLN A 62 4.36 -3.69 14.24
C GLN A 62 5.54 -3.76 13.25
N TYR A 63 5.50 -4.72 12.31
CA TYR A 63 6.48 -4.83 11.23
C TYR A 63 6.15 -3.91 10.06
N TYR A 64 5.00 -3.23 10.03
CA TYR A 64 4.68 -2.35 8.92
C TYR A 64 5.40 -1.00 9.05
N SER A 65 6.22 -0.65 8.06
CA SER A 65 6.84 0.68 7.99
C SER A 65 5.92 1.63 7.22
N TYR A 66 5.38 2.62 7.91
CA TYR A 66 4.56 3.67 7.30
C TYR A 66 5.39 4.60 6.40
N ASP A 67 6.66 4.85 6.75
CA ASP A 67 7.57 5.70 5.98
C ASP A 67 7.97 5.04 4.66
N ALA A 68 8.26 3.73 4.70
CA ALA A 68 8.65 2.97 3.51
C ALA A 68 7.45 2.35 2.78
N ASN A 69 6.24 2.42 3.36
CA ASN A 69 5.02 1.81 2.84
C ASN A 69 5.21 0.33 2.50
N ILE A 70 5.94 -0.42 3.33
CA ILE A 70 6.26 -1.83 3.11
C ILE A 70 6.56 -2.52 4.44
N PHE A 71 6.34 -3.83 4.52
CA PHE A 71 6.65 -4.59 5.72
C PHE A 71 8.16 -4.78 5.88
N LEU A 72 8.62 -4.58 7.12
CA LEU A 72 9.87 -5.09 7.62
C LEU A 72 9.86 -6.61 7.56
N ARG A 73 11.01 -7.20 7.22
CA ARG A 73 11.21 -8.63 7.33
C ARG A 73 11.06 -9.03 8.80
N PRO A 74 10.15 -9.97 9.15
CA PRO A 74 9.99 -10.38 10.53
C PRO A 74 11.30 -10.89 11.15
N LEU A 75 11.46 -10.66 12.46
CA LEU A 75 12.58 -11.21 13.24
C LEU A 75 12.23 -12.64 13.67
N LYS A 76 13.23 -13.47 13.97
CA LYS A 76 12.94 -14.83 14.46
C LYS A 76 12.25 -14.73 15.83
N GLY A 77 11.10 -15.38 15.99
CA GLY A 77 10.38 -15.47 17.25
C GLY A 77 10.93 -16.55 18.19
N GLY A 78 10.42 -16.61 19.43
CA GLY A 78 10.75 -17.66 20.40
C GLY A 78 12.16 -17.60 20.99
N ILE A 79 12.81 -16.43 20.92
CA ILE A 79 14.18 -16.19 21.36
C ILE A 79 14.22 -15.30 22.61
N SER A 80 15.34 -15.32 23.33
CA SER A 80 15.55 -14.43 24.49
C SER A 80 15.60 -12.95 24.06
N LYS A 81 15.28 -12.03 24.98
CA LYS A 81 15.40 -10.58 24.74
C LYS A 81 16.79 -10.18 24.25
N THR A 82 17.84 -10.76 24.84
CA THR A 82 19.23 -10.52 24.43
C THR A 82 19.47 -10.91 22.98
N GLU A 83 18.95 -12.07 22.56
CA GLU A 83 19.08 -12.56 21.19
C GLU A 83 18.23 -11.74 20.20
N PHE A 84 17.05 -11.28 20.63
CA PHE A 84 16.22 -10.36 19.85
C PHE A 84 16.93 -9.03 19.58
N LEU A 85 17.48 -8.41 20.62
CA LEU A 85 18.24 -7.16 20.51
C LEU A 85 19.55 -7.36 19.73
N LYS A 86 20.12 -8.56 19.74
CA LYS A 86 21.28 -8.91 18.92
C LYS A 86 20.89 -8.97 17.44
N GLN A 87 19.79 -9.62 17.07
CA GLN A 87 19.32 -9.65 15.67
C GLN A 87 19.06 -8.26 15.11
N ILE A 88 18.50 -7.34 15.90
CA ILE A 88 18.31 -5.94 15.49
C ILE A 88 19.66 -5.28 15.22
N ARG A 89 20.62 -5.40 16.15
CA ARG A 89 21.97 -4.83 15.98
C ARG A 89 22.69 -5.40 14.76
N ASP A 90 22.64 -6.71 14.57
CA ASP A 90 23.28 -7.39 13.43
C ASP A 90 22.67 -6.90 12.10
N ARG A 91 21.35 -6.67 12.04
CA ARG A 91 20.71 -6.08 10.85
C ARG A 91 21.11 -4.63 10.62
N GLN A 92 21.13 -3.81 11.68
CA GLN A 92 21.53 -2.40 11.57
C GLN A 92 22.99 -2.25 11.13
N GLU A 93 23.89 -3.10 11.62
CA GLU A 93 25.28 -3.13 11.21
C GLU A 93 25.41 -3.57 9.74
N LYS A 94 24.73 -4.66 9.36
CA LYS A 94 24.68 -5.11 7.96
C LYS A 94 24.13 -4.02 7.03
N TYR A 95 23.09 -3.31 7.46
CA TYR A 95 22.50 -2.20 6.73
C TYR A 95 23.51 -1.06 6.53
N LYS A 96 24.22 -0.65 7.59
CA LYS A 96 25.22 0.41 7.53
C LYS A 96 26.34 0.08 6.53
N ILE A 97 26.90 -1.12 6.60
CA ILE A 97 27.96 -1.57 5.70
C ILE A 97 27.46 -1.60 4.25
N LEU A 98 26.26 -2.14 4.02
CA LEU A 98 25.66 -2.17 2.68
C LEU A 98 25.32 -0.77 2.17
N LYS A 99 24.91 0.16 3.04
CA LYS A 99 24.64 1.56 2.68
C LYS A 99 25.87 2.23 2.11
N GLU A 100 27.00 2.15 2.81
CA GLU A 100 28.26 2.75 2.36
C GLU A 100 28.69 2.17 1.00
N ASN A 101 28.59 0.85 0.81
CA ASN A 101 28.89 0.20 -0.47
C ASN A 101 27.92 0.61 -1.59
N THR A 102 26.63 0.67 -1.28
CA THR A 102 25.56 1.08 -2.22
C THR A 102 25.76 2.53 -2.67
N GLU A 103 26.09 3.44 -1.75
CA GLU A 103 26.39 4.84 -2.07
C GLU A 103 27.59 4.97 -3.02
N LEU A 104 28.63 4.16 -2.82
CA LEU A 104 29.79 4.12 -3.73
C LEU A 104 29.43 3.58 -5.11
N GLU A 105 28.63 2.53 -5.20
CA GLU A 105 28.15 1.97 -6.47
C GLU A 105 27.26 2.95 -7.22
N ILE A 106 26.30 3.59 -6.54
CA ILE A 106 25.44 4.63 -7.12
C ILE A 106 26.28 5.76 -7.69
N LYS A 107 27.31 6.24 -6.97
CA LYS A 107 28.22 7.29 -7.47
C LYS A 107 28.94 6.87 -8.76
N LYS A 108 29.39 5.62 -8.86
CA LYS A 108 30.03 5.09 -10.08
C LYS A 108 29.05 5.02 -11.25
N ILE A 109 27.81 4.60 -10.99
CA ILE A 109 26.76 4.53 -12.01
C ILE A 109 26.38 5.94 -12.47
N GLN A 110 26.23 6.89 -11.55
CA GLN A 110 25.97 8.31 -11.85
C GLN A 110 27.08 8.91 -12.74
N ALA A 111 28.35 8.70 -12.39
CA ALA A 111 29.46 9.15 -13.23
C ALA A 111 29.41 8.53 -14.65
N SER A 112 28.97 7.27 -14.77
CA SER A 112 28.79 6.62 -16.08
C SER A 112 27.62 7.21 -16.86
N LEU A 113 26.51 7.55 -16.19
CA LEU A 113 25.36 8.23 -16.80
C LEU A 113 25.75 9.62 -17.32
N ASP A 114 26.53 10.37 -16.54
CA ASP A 114 27.04 11.69 -16.95
C ASP A 114 27.92 11.61 -18.19
N LEU A 115 28.75 10.57 -18.30
CA LEU A 115 29.56 10.29 -19.50
C LEU A 115 28.68 10.00 -20.72
N ILE A 116 27.68 9.12 -20.59
CA ILE A 116 26.73 8.82 -21.67
C ILE A 116 25.99 10.08 -22.10
N GLU A 117 25.57 10.93 -21.15
CA GLU A 117 24.88 12.18 -21.47
C GLU A 117 25.80 13.19 -22.17
N SER A 118 27.08 13.24 -21.79
CA SER A 118 28.11 13.98 -22.50
C SER A 118 28.29 13.48 -23.95
N GLU A 119 28.28 12.16 -24.16
CA GLU A 119 28.39 11.55 -25.49
C GLU A 119 27.18 11.86 -26.37
N ILE A 120 25.95 11.78 -25.84
CA ILE A 120 24.73 12.18 -26.55
C ILE A 120 24.82 13.66 -26.97
N ASN A 121 25.31 14.53 -26.09
CA ASN A 121 25.50 15.95 -26.40
C ASN A 121 26.58 16.19 -27.45
N LYS A 122 27.73 15.48 -27.38
CA LYS A 122 28.78 15.55 -28.42
C LYS A 122 28.25 15.10 -29.77
N LEU A 123 27.48 14.01 -29.80
CA LEU A 123 26.85 13.49 -31.01
C LEU A 123 25.88 14.52 -31.63
N ARG A 124 25.04 15.15 -30.81
CA ARG A 124 24.14 16.23 -31.24
C ARG A 124 24.90 17.41 -31.85
N VAL A 125 25.99 17.85 -31.20
CA VAL A 125 26.82 18.95 -31.70
C VAL A 125 27.52 18.57 -33.02
N LYS A 126 28.04 17.34 -33.12
CA LYS A 126 28.68 16.82 -34.33
C LYS A 126 27.72 16.87 -35.52
N VAL A 127 26.52 16.31 -35.37
CA VAL A 127 25.50 16.28 -36.44
C VAL A 127 25.08 17.69 -36.84
N SER A 128 24.88 18.60 -35.89
CA SER A 128 24.57 20.00 -36.20
C SER A 128 25.67 20.69 -37.02
N ARG A 129 26.95 20.41 -36.72
CA ARG A 129 28.09 20.93 -37.49
C ARG A 129 28.13 20.34 -38.90
N GLU A 130 27.93 19.03 -39.04
CA GLU A 130 27.92 18.35 -40.33
C GLU A 130 26.76 18.83 -41.22
N GLN A 131 25.57 19.04 -40.64
CA GLN A 131 24.43 19.66 -41.33
C GLN A 131 24.77 21.10 -41.77
N ALA A 132 25.40 21.90 -40.92
CA ALA A 132 25.79 23.27 -41.29
C ALA A 132 26.78 23.30 -42.47
N VAL A 133 27.78 22.41 -42.48
CA VAL A 133 28.73 22.27 -43.60
C VAL A 133 28.01 21.81 -44.88
N ALA A 134 27.11 20.83 -44.78
CA ALA A 134 26.32 20.37 -45.92
C ALA A 134 25.42 21.48 -46.49
N ASN A 135 24.78 22.28 -45.63
CA ASN A 135 23.94 23.41 -46.03
C ASN A 135 24.74 24.49 -46.74
N GLN A 136 25.93 24.80 -46.25
CA GLN A 136 26.82 25.78 -46.86
C GLN A 136 27.30 25.30 -48.24
N ALA A 137 27.82 24.06 -48.33
CA ALA A 137 28.29 23.48 -49.58
C ALA A 137 27.17 23.43 -50.63
N TYR A 138 25.96 23.01 -50.24
CA TYR A 138 24.79 23.01 -51.12
C TYR A 138 24.47 24.42 -51.63
N SER A 139 24.45 25.43 -50.75
CA SER A 139 24.15 26.82 -51.12
C SER A 139 25.20 27.40 -52.09
N GLU A 140 26.48 27.13 -51.85
CA GLU A 140 27.59 27.60 -52.70
C GLU A 140 27.61 26.93 -54.07
N GLU A 141 27.22 25.66 -54.17
CA GLU A 141 27.17 24.93 -55.43
C GLU A 141 25.89 25.21 -56.21
N TYR A 142 24.75 25.31 -55.55
CA TYR A 142 23.46 25.55 -56.19
C TYR A 142 23.42 26.86 -56.97
N THR A 143 24.07 27.91 -56.45
CA THR A 143 24.19 29.22 -57.12
C THR A 143 25.01 29.21 -58.41
N LYS A 144 25.83 28.17 -58.62
CA LYS A 144 26.69 28.00 -59.80
C LYS A 144 26.02 27.17 -60.91
N LEU A 145 24.88 26.55 -60.64
CA LEU A 145 24.20 25.66 -61.58
C LEU A 145 23.16 26.41 -62.42
N THR A 146 23.35 26.42 -63.74
CA THR A 146 22.45 27.08 -64.69
C THR A 146 21.32 26.17 -65.20
N ASP A 147 21.54 24.85 -65.25
CA ASP A 147 20.58 23.85 -65.75
C ASP A 147 19.62 23.30 -64.68
N GLU A 148 18.34 23.19 -65.02
CA GLU A 148 17.26 22.81 -64.11
C GLU A 148 17.30 21.32 -63.73
N ASN A 149 17.60 20.43 -64.68
CA ASN A 149 17.74 19.00 -64.39
C ASN A 149 18.93 18.72 -63.46
N THR A 150 20.03 19.45 -63.66
CA THR A 150 21.23 19.36 -62.82
C THR A 150 20.95 19.88 -61.41
N ARG A 151 20.21 21.00 -61.27
CA ARG A 151 19.77 21.51 -59.96
C ARG A 151 18.92 20.48 -59.22
N ARG A 152 17.94 19.86 -59.88
CA ARG A 152 17.07 18.85 -59.26
C ARG A 152 17.84 17.64 -58.76
N THR A 153 18.77 17.13 -59.56
CA THR A 153 19.65 16.01 -59.14
C THR A 153 20.45 16.38 -57.89
N ARG A 154 21.05 17.58 -57.87
CA ARG A 154 21.83 18.03 -56.71
C ARG A 154 21.00 18.22 -55.45
N THR A 155 19.79 18.75 -55.57
CA THR A 155 18.84 18.87 -54.45
C THR A 155 18.48 17.50 -53.87
N ASN A 156 18.25 16.49 -54.73
CA ASN A 156 17.99 15.12 -54.28
C ASN A 156 19.19 14.51 -53.55
N GLU A 157 20.42 14.71 -54.05
CA GLU A 157 21.65 14.25 -53.39
C GLU A 157 21.83 14.87 -52.01
N TYR A 158 21.60 16.17 -51.88
CA TYR A 158 21.65 16.89 -50.60
C TYR A 158 20.62 16.36 -49.60
N HIS A 159 19.36 16.17 -50.02
CA HIS A 159 18.34 15.58 -49.16
C HIS A 159 18.69 14.15 -48.73
N ASN A 160 19.26 13.34 -49.62
CA ASN A 160 19.74 12.00 -49.27
C ASN A 160 20.90 12.06 -48.26
N GLN A 161 21.81 13.03 -48.40
CA GLN A 161 22.91 13.23 -47.45
C GLN A 161 22.39 13.62 -46.05
N LEU A 162 21.45 14.56 -45.97
CA LEU A 162 20.83 14.95 -44.69
C LEU A 162 20.05 13.78 -44.07
N SER A 163 19.26 13.05 -44.87
CA SER A 163 18.51 11.89 -44.39
C SER A 163 19.43 10.80 -43.84
N LYS A 164 20.61 10.61 -44.45
CA LYS A 164 21.63 9.69 -43.94
C LYS A 164 22.20 10.17 -42.60
N LEU A 165 22.56 11.46 -42.49
CA LEU A 165 23.05 12.04 -41.23
C LEU A 165 22.05 11.89 -40.08
N ASP A 166 20.76 12.16 -40.34
CA ASP A 166 19.71 11.99 -39.35
C ASP A 166 19.54 10.52 -38.94
N ARG A 167 19.61 9.60 -39.90
CA ARG A 167 19.51 8.16 -39.60
C ARG A 167 20.68 7.69 -38.73
N ASP A 168 21.90 8.02 -39.12
CA ASP A 168 23.12 7.66 -38.38
C ASP A 168 23.07 8.25 -36.96
N TYR A 169 22.58 9.49 -36.81
CA TYR A 169 22.33 10.13 -35.52
C TYR A 169 21.35 9.34 -34.65
N TYR A 170 20.16 9.02 -35.17
CA TYR A 170 19.13 8.33 -34.39
C TYR A 170 19.54 6.90 -34.03
N ASP A 171 20.28 6.20 -34.91
CA ASP A 171 20.80 4.86 -34.65
C ASP A 171 21.85 4.89 -33.52
N GLU A 172 22.76 5.86 -33.53
CA GLU A 172 23.78 6.00 -32.48
C GLU A 172 23.19 6.50 -31.16
N LYS A 173 22.27 7.48 -31.21
CA LYS A 173 21.52 7.96 -30.05
C LYS A 173 20.74 6.82 -29.39
N LYS A 174 20.06 5.97 -30.17
CA LYS A 174 19.31 4.83 -29.65
C LYS A 174 20.22 3.87 -28.86
N LYS A 175 21.43 3.58 -29.36
CA LYS A 175 22.40 2.74 -28.63
C LYS A 175 22.81 3.36 -27.29
N LEU A 176 23.02 4.68 -27.26
CA LEU A 176 23.35 5.40 -26.02
C LEU A 176 22.16 5.44 -25.05
N ASP A 177 20.94 5.65 -25.55
CA ASP A 177 19.72 5.59 -24.74
C ASP A 177 19.50 4.18 -24.15
N ASP A 178 19.75 3.12 -24.92
CA ASP A 178 19.68 1.73 -24.44
C ASP A 178 20.73 1.46 -23.34
N GLN A 179 21.95 2.01 -23.48
CA GLN A 179 22.97 1.94 -22.43
C GLN A 179 22.57 2.73 -21.18
N LYS A 180 21.97 3.91 -21.36
CA LYS A 180 21.44 4.74 -20.27
C LYS A 180 20.36 3.99 -19.48
N GLN A 181 19.43 3.33 -20.18
CA GLN A 181 18.39 2.52 -19.54
C GLN A 181 18.99 1.35 -18.74
N LYS A 182 19.94 0.60 -19.32
CA LYS A 182 20.64 -0.47 -18.60
C LYS A 182 21.32 0.02 -17.32
N LYS A 183 21.90 1.23 -17.34
CA LYS A 183 22.51 1.84 -16.15
C LYS A 183 21.47 2.24 -15.10
N TYR A 184 20.29 2.72 -15.50
CA TYR A 184 19.20 2.92 -14.55
C TYR A 184 18.70 1.63 -13.92
N ASP A 185 18.60 0.54 -14.71
CA ASP A 185 18.21 -0.76 -14.20
C ASP A 185 19.24 -1.32 -13.21
N GLU A 186 20.53 -1.13 -13.52
CA GLU A 186 21.65 -1.46 -12.61
C GLU A 186 21.54 -0.68 -11.29
N MET A 187 21.28 0.63 -11.36
CA MET A 187 21.11 1.48 -10.17
C MET A 187 19.92 1.03 -9.31
N ASN A 188 18.78 0.73 -9.94
CA ASN A 188 17.60 0.23 -9.26
C ASN A 188 17.87 -1.11 -8.55
N ASN A 189 18.60 -2.02 -9.20
CA ASN A 189 18.97 -3.32 -8.61
C ASN A 189 19.88 -3.16 -7.38
N VAL A 190 20.85 -2.24 -7.44
CA VAL A 190 21.73 -1.91 -6.30
C VAL A 190 20.91 -1.37 -5.12
N ILE A 191 19.96 -0.48 -5.38
CA ILE A 191 19.06 0.10 -4.36
C ILE A 191 18.07 -0.94 -3.79
N LEU A 192 17.61 -1.89 -4.60
CA LEU A 192 16.75 -2.97 -4.12
C LEU A 192 17.49 -3.92 -3.17
N LYS A 193 18.73 -4.28 -3.46
CA LYS A 193 19.52 -5.21 -2.61
C LYS A 193 19.68 -4.73 -1.18
N ILE A 194 19.91 -3.43 -0.97
CA ILE A 194 20.00 -2.90 0.40
C ILE A 194 18.65 -2.92 1.11
N SER A 195 17.54 -2.71 0.38
CA SER A 195 16.19 -2.79 0.96
C SER A 195 15.87 -4.18 1.51
N GLU A 196 16.38 -5.25 0.88
CA GLU A 196 16.10 -6.64 1.28
C GLU A 196 16.64 -7.03 2.67
N VAL A 197 17.58 -6.26 3.21
CA VAL A 197 18.13 -6.44 4.56
C VAL A 197 17.03 -6.31 5.61
N ASP A 198 16.26 -5.24 5.49
CA ASP A 198 15.30 -4.81 6.49
C ASP A 198 13.85 -5.03 6.04
N TYR A 199 13.59 -4.97 4.74
CA TYR A 199 12.24 -4.96 4.17
C TYR A 199 11.95 -6.23 3.37
N LEU A 200 10.68 -6.61 3.34
CA LEU A 200 10.13 -7.55 2.36
C LEU A 200 10.06 -6.87 0.99
N ASN A 201 10.04 -7.65 -0.10
CA ASN A 201 9.67 -7.11 -1.41
C ASN A 201 8.14 -6.93 -1.50
N ASP A 202 7.64 -6.29 -2.56
CA ASP A 202 6.20 -6.00 -2.70
C ASP A 202 5.31 -7.25 -2.71
N VAL A 203 5.78 -8.36 -3.30
CA VAL A 203 5.04 -9.62 -3.38
C VAL A 203 4.95 -10.27 -2.00
N ASP A 204 6.09 -10.40 -1.32
CA ASP A 204 6.17 -10.98 0.02
C ASP A 204 5.44 -10.12 1.05
N SER A 205 5.52 -8.79 0.91
CA SER A 205 4.79 -7.82 1.73
C SER A 205 3.27 -8.00 1.57
N LYS A 206 2.78 -8.18 0.33
CA LYS A 206 1.37 -8.45 0.08
C LYS A 206 0.93 -9.80 0.66
N ASN A 207 1.74 -10.84 0.49
CA ASN A 207 1.45 -12.16 1.04
C ASN A 207 1.42 -12.15 2.57
N PHE A 208 2.36 -11.44 3.19
CA PHE A 208 2.41 -11.26 4.65
C PHE A 208 1.20 -10.46 5.17
N PHE A 209 0.76 -9.45 4.44
CA PHE A 209 -0.47 -8.74 4.79
C PHE A 209 -1.71 -9.63 4.65
N ASN A 210 -1.78 -10.45 3.59
CA ASN A 210 -2.89 -11.40 3.42
C ASN A 210 -2.93 -12.43 4.55
N SER A 211 -1.78 -12.93 5.02
CA SER A 211 -1.79 -13.84 6.18
C SER A 211 -2.31 -13.16 7.45
N ILE A 212 -2.06 -11.87 7.65
CA ILE A 212 -2.68 -11.09 8.74
C ILE A 212 -4.21 -11.06 8.58
N LEU A 213 -4.70 -10.82 7.36
CA LEU A 213 -6.14 -10.78 7.10
C LEU A 213 -6.80 -12.15 7.30
N ASP A 214 -6.14 -13.23 6.91
CA ASP A 214 -6.64 -14.59 7.08
C ASP A 214 -6.68 -14.96 8.58
N GLU A 215 -5.68 -14.57 9.37
CA GLU A 215 -5.72 -14.73 10.84
C GLU A 215 -6.87 -13.96 11.49
N ILE A 216 -7.15 -12.74 11.01
CA ILE A 216 -8.28 -11.94 11.50
C ILE A 216 -9.61 -12.61 11.13
N ASP A 217 -9.74 -13.14 9.90
CA ASP A 217 -10.94 -13.84 9.44
C ASP A 217 -11.22 -15.12 10.25
N GLU A 218 -10.18 -15.89 10.58
CA GLU A 218 -10.28 -17.04 11.49
C GLU A 218 -10.78 -16.62 12.88
N ALA A 219 -10.14 -15.61 13.49
CA ALA A 219 -10.53 -15.13 14.82
C ALA A 219 -11.96 -14.56 14.83
N LEU A 220 -12.38 -13.90 13.74
CA LEU A 220 -13.76 -13.43 13.56
C LEU A 220 -14.77 -14.57 13.55
N LYS A 221 -14.51 -15.62 12.77
CA LYS A 221 -15.38 -16.80 12.67
C LYS A 221 -15.52 -17.49 14.02
N GLU A 222 -14.43 -17.63 14.77
CA GLU A 222 -14.44 -18.24 16.10
C GLU A 222 -15.27 -17.41 17.10
N VAL A 223 -15.02 -16.10 17.20
CA VAL A 223 -15.75 -15.22 18.12
C VAL A 223 -17.24 -15.15 17.76
N ALA A 224 -17.56 -15.13 16.47
CA ALA A 224 -18.94 -15.14 16.01
C ALA A 224 -19.64 -16.46 16.35
N ALA A 225 -18.97 -17.61 16.19
CA ALA A 225 -19.51 -18.90 16.61
C ALA A 225 -19.75 -18.95 18.13
N GLU A 226 -18.79 -18.49 18.95
CA GLU A 226 -18.90 -18.41 20.41
C GLU A 226 -20.10 -17.55 20.84
N LYS A 227 -20.30 -16.40 20.18
CA LYS A 227 -21.41 -15.47 20.48
C LYS A 227 -22.71 -15.80 19.75
N LYS A 228 -22.75 -16.89 18.96
CA LYS A 228 -23.88 -17.31 18.14
C LYS A 228 -24.36 -16.22 17.18
N ILE A 229 -23.42 -15.55 16.53
CA ILE A 229 -23.64 -14.46 15.57
C ILE A 229 -23.49 -15.03 14.15
N PRO A 230 -24.58 -15.12 13.38
CA PRO A 230 -24.53 -15.68 12.01
C PRO A 230 -23.94 -14.73 10.96
N VAL A 231 -23.92 -13.41 11.20
CA VAL A 231 -23.47 -12.40 10.23
C VAL A 231 -22.60 -11.36 10.92
N ILE A 232 -21.43 -11.07 10.34
CA ILE A 232 -20.47 -10.06 10.81
C ILE A 232 -20.29 -8.98 9.75
N LEU A 233 -20.19 -7.73 10.21
CA LEU A 233 -20.16 -6.53 9.36
C LEU A 233 -18.91 -5.69 9.63
N ASN A 234 -18.21 -5.25 8.58
CA ASN A 234 -17.10 -4.30 8.73
C ASN A 234 -17.63 -2.86 8.92
N SER A 235 -17.42 -2.27 10.10
CA SER A 235 -17.91 -0.93 10.45
C SER A 235 -17.12 0.20 9.78
N ASN A 236 -15.88 -0.04 9.33
CA ASN A 236 -15.06 0.99 8.67
C ASN A 236 -15.46 1.28 7.23
N TYR A 237 -16.36 0.48 6.64
CA TYR A 237 -16.83 0.70 5.28
C TYR A 237 -17.59 2.03 5.15
N ILE A 238 -18.32 2.46 6.19
CA ILE A 238 -19.19 3.66 6.12
C ILE A 238 -18.40 4.96 6.34
N SER A 239 -17.38 4.96 7.21
CA SER A 239 -16.63 6.18 7.54
C SER A 239 -15.70 6.69 6.43
N MET A 240 -15.33 5.83 5.47
CA MET A 240 -14.54 6.23 4.29
C MET A 240 -15.37 6.90 3.19
N PHE A 241 -16.69 6.70 3.17
CA PHE A 241 -17.60 7.34 2.20
C PHE A 241 -18.31 8.57 2.74
N THR A 242 -18.17 8.86 4.05
CA THR A 242 -18.45 10.19 4.60
C THR A 242 -17.20 11.06 4.47
N PRO A 243 -17.18 12.03 3.55
CA PRO A 243 -16.02 12.88 3.33
C PRO A 243 -15.93 13.91 4.46
N ASN A 244 -15.31 13.55 5.57
CA ASN A 244 -14.71 14.58 6.44
C ASN A 244 -13.33 14.88 5.87
N GLU A 245 -13.29 15.82 4.93
CA GLU A 245 -12.15 16.67 4.56
C GLU A 245 -10.74 16.15 4.90
N MET A 246 -10.27 14.99 4.41
CA MET A 246 -8.84 14.65 4.48
C MET A 246 -8.36 13.46 3.62
N ILE A 247 -8.94 13.29 2.43
CA ILE A 247 -8.26 12.56 1.35
C ILE A 247 -8.29 13.43 0.10
N THR A 248 -7.48 14.49 0.09
CA THR A 248 -6.98 15.00 -1.18
C THR A 248 -6.26 13.85 -1.86
N PHE A 249 -6.90 13.30 -2.89
CA PHE A 249 -6.32 12.40 -3.89
C PHE A 249 -5.16 13.13 -4.60
N ASN A 250 -4.03 13.28 -3.93
CA ASN A 250 -2.81 13.76 -4.54
C ASN A 250 -1.82 12.60 -4.63
N ASN A 251 -1.63 12.14 -5.86
CA ASN A 251 -0.49 11.36 -6.38
C ASN A 251 -0.42 9.85 -6.09
N TYR A 252 -1.43 9.08 -6.55
CA TYR A 252 -1.27 7.64 -6.84
C TYR A 252 -1.17 7.34 -8.34
N GLU A 253 -0.60 8.27 -9.10
CA GLU A 253 -0.03 7.99 -10.42
C GLU A 253 1.47 8.27 -10.37
N THR A 254 2.23 7.40 -9.70
CA THR A 254 3.55 7.08 -10.24
C THR A 254 3.42 5.76 -10.96
N PRO A 255 3.36 5.76 -12.31
CA PRO A 255 3.41 4.52 -13.06
C PRO A 255 4.69 3.75 -12.68
N VAL A 256 4.59 2.44 -12.77
CA VAL A 256 5.66 1.46 -12.58
C VAL A 256 6.79 1.73 -13.58
N SER A 257 7.67 2.69 -13.28
CA SER A 257 8.99 2.91 -13.90
C SER A 257 9.81 4.05 -13.27
N THR A 258 9.34 4.73 -12.21
CA THR A 258 10.15 5.77 -11.56
C THR A 258 11.39 5.17 -10.93
N ILE A 259 12.55 5.49 -11.50
CA ILE A 259 13.88 5.21 -10.97
C ILE A 259 13.87 5.54 -9.47
N LYS A 260 14.06 4.53 -8.63
CA LYS A 260 14.21 4.76 -7.19
C LYS A 260 15.61 5.33 -7.02
N THR A 261 15.76 6.65 -6.90
CA THR A 261 17.08 7.28 -6.70
C THR A 261 17.52 7.33 -5.25
N ASN A 262 16.58 7.06 -4.33
CA ASN A 262 16.83 7.19 -2.90
C ASN A 262 17.00 5.81 -2.28
N ILE A 263 18.12 5.62 -1.58
CA ILE A 263 18.31 4.51 -0.66
C ILE A 263 17.20 4.60 0.39
N PRO A 264 16.42 3.53 0.65
CA PRO A 264 15.38 3.56 1.68
C PRO A 264 15.98 3.93 3.04
N PRO A 265 15.21 4.44 4.00
CA PRO A 265 15.73 4.62 5.36
C PRO A 265 16.01 3.27 6.02
N MET A 266 16.99 3.22 6.91
CA MET A 266 17.17 2.07 7.82
C MET A 266 15.88 1.84 8.60
N ALA A 267 15.52 0.58 8.85
CA ALA A 267 14.32 0.28 9.59
C ALA A 267 14.32 0.87 11.01
N ASN A 268 13.18 1.48 11.38
CA ASN A 268 12.94 1.94 12.73
C ASN A 268 12.37 0.79 13.58
N TYR A 269 13.22 0.20 14.42
CA TYR A 269 12.86 -0.90 15.31
C TYR A 269 12.32 -0.43 16.69
N SER A 270 12.17 0.88 16.95
CA SER A 270 11.78 1.38 18.27
C SER A 270 10.45 0.80 18.76
N TYR A 271 9.44 0.74 17.88
CA TYR A 271 8.14 0.13 18.18
C TYR A 271 8.23 -1.37 18.50
N LEU A 272 9.19 -2.07 17.90
CA LEU A 272 9.45 -3.49 18.16
C LEU A 272 10.16 -3.68 19.51
N ILE A 273 11.08 -2.79 19.87
CA ILE A 273 11.88 -2.85 21.10
C ILE A 273 11.03 -2.49 22.33
N GLU A 274 10.21 -1.45 22.24
CA GLU A 274 9.34 -0.98 23.33
C GLU A 274 8.30 -2.04 23.74
N ASN A 275 7.94 -2.94 22.83
CA ASN A 275 6.95 -3.99 23.08
C ASN A 275 7.50 -5.22 23.81
N VAL A 276 8.82 -5.40 23.92
CA VAL A 276 9.45 -6.58 24.55
C VAL A 276 9.42 -6.51 26.08
N ASP A 277 9.21 -5.34 26.68
CA ASP A 277 9.23 -5.18 28.13
C ASP A 277 7.85 -5.37 28.77
N GLY A 278 7.61 -6.56 29.32
CA GLY A 278 6.61 -6.80 30.38
C GLY A 278 7.12 -6.31 31.74
N PRO A 279 6.25 -6.02 32.72
CA PRO A 279 6.68 -5.74 34.07
C PRO A 279 7.31 -7.00 34.65
N ALA A 280 8.41 -6.83 35.39
CA ALA A 280 8.95 -7.93 36.17
C ALA A 280 8.00 -8.24 37.32
N ASP A 281 7.92 -9.50 37.73
CA ASP A 281 7.08 -9.96 38.85
C ASP A 281 7.40 -9.26 40.19
N THR A 282 8.52 -8.52 40.24
CA THR A 282 9.01 -7.78 41.41
C THR A 282 8.79 -6.26 41.34
N MET A 283 8.04 -5.75 40.36
CA MET A 283 7.83 -4.29 40.20
C MET A 283 6.90 -3.69 41.26
N ALA A 284 7.23 -2.48 41.72
CA ALA A 284 6.41 -1.73 42.65
C ALA A 284 5.08 -1.30 42.00
N THR A 285 4.00 -1.20 42.79
CA THR A 285 2.65 -0.81 42.32
C THR A 285 2.62 0.49 41.50
N ASN A 286 3.52 1.44 41.82
CA ASN A 286 3.65 2.72 41.14
C ASN A 286 4.18 2.54 39.70
N GLU A 287 5.11 1.59 39.51
CA GLU A 287 5.68 1.26 38.20
C GLU A 287 4.67 0.51 37.32
N ILE A 288 3.86 -0.37 37.91
CA ILE A 288 2.76 -1.05 37.22
C ILE A 288 1.73 -0.03 36.71
N THR A 289 1.37 0.95 37.54
CA THR A 289 0.43 2.03 37.16
C THR A 289 0.99 2.87 36.02
N ALA A 290 2.25 3.30 36.12
CA ALA A 290 2.91 4.08 35.06
C ALA A 290 2.97 3.33 33.72
N ARG A 291 3.21 2.01 33.74
CA ARG A 291 3.19 1.17 32.53
C ARG A 291 1.81 1.01 31.93
N LYS A 292 0.76 0.86 32.75
CA LYS A 292 -0.64 0.83 32.27
C LYS A 292 -1.01 2.15 31.59
N GLU A 293 -0.62 3.28 32.18
CA GLU A 293 -0.81 4.62 31.60
C GLU A 293 -0.10 4.77 30.25
N TYR A 294 1.14 4.30 30.15
CA TYR A 294 1.90 4.29 28.90
C TYR A 294 1.20 3.45 27.81
N VAL A 295 0.78 2.22 28.12
CA VAL A 295 0.06 1.36 27.16
C VAL A 295 -1.23 2.05 26.68
N LYS A 296 -1.97 2.70 27.58
CA LYS A 296 -3.19 3.45 27.25
C LYS A 296 -2.90 4.63 26.31
N ASN A 297 -1.82 5.37 26.55
CA ASN A 297 -1.38 6.47 25.69
C ASN A 297 -0.98 5.97 24.30
N GLU A 298 -0.22 4.88 24.20
CA GLU A 298 0.13 4.26 22.92
C GLU A 298 -1.09 3.73 22.17
N CYS A 299 -2.06 3.12 22.87
CA CYS A 299 -3.34 2.71 22.27
C CYS A 299 -4.08 3.91 21.66
N THR A 300 -4.09 5.05 22.34
CA THR A 300 -4.73 6.27 21.84
C THR A 300 -4.02 6.81 20.58
N LYS A 301 -2.68 6.82 20.57
CA LYS A 301 -1.89 7.20 19.40
C LYS A 301 -2.15 6.28 18.21
N LEU A 302 -2.14 4.96 18.43
CA LEU A 302 -2.44 3.95 17.41
C LEU A 302 -3.85 4.10 16.85
N MET A 303 -4.84 4.33 17.72
CA MET A 303 -6.22 4.53 17.30
C MET A 303 -6.39 5.80 16.45
N ASN A 304 -5.64 6.87 16.76
CA ASN A 304 -5.61 8.08 15.94
C ASN A 304 -4.95 7.85 14.57
N ARG A 305 -3.98 6.92 14.48
CA ARG A 305 -3.35 6.49 13.22
C ARG A 305 -4.21 5.53 12.39
N ARG A 306 -5.40 5.12 12.85
CA ARG A 306 -6.30 4.23 12.07
C ARG A 306 -6.65 4.81 10.68
N ILE A 307 -6.61 6.13 10.52
CA ILE A 307 -6.81 6.83 9.24
C ILE A 307 -5.67 6.54 8.23
N GLU A 308 -4.44 6.32 8.71
CA GLU A 308 -3.31 5.94 7.84
C GLU A 308 -3.42 4.48 7.41
N ILE A 309 -3.92 3.61 8.29
CA ILE A 309 -4.22 2.20 7.99
C ILE A 309 -5.37 2.10 6.97
N ALA A 310 -6.29 3.06 6.98
CA ALA A 310 -7.29 3.26 5.93
C ALA A 310 -6.66 3.32 4.50
N ARG A 311 -5.44 3.86 4.34
CA ARG A 311 -4.71 3.83 3.05
C ARG A 311 -4.25 2.43 2.65
N LEU A 312 -3.95 1.55 3.61
CA LEU A 312 -3.63 0.14 3.36
C LEU A 312 -4.82 -0.63 2.81
N PHE A 313 -6.03 -0.37 3.32
CA PHE A 313 -7.26 -0.98 2.79
C PHE A 313 -7.46 -0.68 1.32
N ALA A 314 -7.17 0.56 0.89
CA ALA A 314 -7.23 0.97 -0.51
C ALA A 314 -6.16 0.28 -1.38
N ARG A 315 -4.90 0.22 -0.90
CA ARG A 315 -3.79 -0.42 -1.65
C ARG A 315 -3.98 -1.92 -1.82
N TYR A 316 -4.47 -2.61 -0.78
CA TYR A 316 -4.62 -4.07 -0.77
C TYR A 316 -6.05 -4.55 -1.09
N GLN A 317 -6.95 -3.65 -1.52
CA GLN A 317 -8.32 -3.97 -1.97
C GLN A 317 -9.16 -4.77 -0.95
N VAL A 318 -8.94 -4.52 0.34
CA VAL A 318 -9.60 -5.27 1.44
C VAL A 318 -11.09 -4.90 1.58
N LEU A 319 -11.53 -3.83 0.90
CA LEU A 319 -12.87 -3.25 0.98
C LEU A 319 -14.00 -4.14 0.41
N ASN A 320 -13.68 -5.22 -0.30
CA ASN A 320 -14.68 -6.09 -0.93
C ASN A 320 -15.25 -7.19 -0.01
N ARG A 321 -14.83 -7.27 1.27
CA ARG A 321 -15.37 -8.25 2.22
C ARG A 321 -16.56 -7.62 3.01
N MET A 322 -17.75 -7.81 2.43
CA MET A 322 -19.18 -7.52 2.75
C MET A 322 -19.64 -6.71 4.00
N VAL A 323 -20.79 -6.03 3.81
CA VAL A 323 -21.52 -5.00 4.63
C VAL A 323 -23.04 -5.35 4.61
N VAL A 324 -23.89 -5.14 5.64
CA VAL A 324 -24.71 -3.94 6.04
C VAL A 324 -25.20 -3.99 7.50
N CYS A 325 -25.22 -2.82 8.17
CA CYS A 325 -25.38 -2.39 9.58
C CYS A 325 -26.50 -2.91 10.53
N GLY A 326 -26.11 -2.92 11.82
CA GLY A 326 -26.89 -3.22 13.04
C GLY A 326 -26.25 -4.42 13.78
N GLY A 327 -26.01 -4.39 15.10
CA GLY A 327 -25.47 -5.58 15.79
C GLY A 327 -24.58 -5.40 17.03
N VAL A 328 -24.05 -6.52 17.55
CA VAL A 328 -23.12 -6.66 18.70
C VAL A 328 -21.67 -6.39 18.25
N ASP A 329 -20.93 -5.54 18.97
CA ASP A 329 -19.51 -5.29 18.69
C ASP A 329 -18.64 -6.52 18.99
N LEU A 330 -17.84 -6.95 18.02
CA LEU A 330 -16.89 -8.05 18.13
C LEU A 330 -15.43 -7.60 18.21
N THR A 331 -15.16 -6.31 18.00
CA THR A 331 -13.80 -5.79 17.81
C THR A 331 -12.85 -6.15 18.94
N ALA A 332 -13.22 -5.85 20.19
CA ALA A 332 -12.36 -6.14 21.34
C ALA A 332 -12.19 -7.64 21.62
N ALA A 333 -13.24 -8.45 21.39
CA ALA A 333 -13.18 -9.89 21.61
C ALA A 333 -12.29 -10.59 20.57
N VAL A 334 -12.37 -10.17 19.31
CA VAL A 334 -11.49 -10.66 18.23
C VAL A 334 -10.06 -10.24 18.51
N LEU A 335 -9.84 -8.97 18.89
CA LEU A 335 -8.52 -8.50 19.25
C LEU A 335 -7.93 -9.26 20.43
N GLU A 336 -8.69 -9.52 21.49
CA GLU A 336 -8.25 -10.31 22.64
C GLU A 336 -7.73 -11.69 22.21
N LYS A 337 -8.44 -12.37 21.31
CA LYS A 337 -8.06 -13.68 20.78
C LYS A 337 -6.75 -13.63 20.00
N LEU A 338 -6.59 -12.62 19.14
CA LEU A 338 -5.36 -12.38 18.39
C LEU A 338 -4.17 -12.07 19.31
N LEU A 339 -4.35 -11.20 20.31
CA LEU A 339 -3.29 -10.86 21.28
C LEU A 339 -2.83 -12.10 22.06
N LYS A 340 -3.76 -12.96 22.49
CA LYS A 340 -3.44 -14.25 23.15
C LYS A 340 -2.70 -15.20 22.22
N LYS A 341 -3.14 -15.35 20.97
CA LYS A 341 -2.50 -16.21 19.94
C LYS A 341 -1.03 -15.84 19.73
N HIS A 342 -0.71 -14.54 19.80
CA HIS A 342 0.65 -14.01 19.62
C HIS A 342 1.42 -13.84 20.94
N ALA A 343 0.96 -14.44 22.05
CA ALA A 343 1.61 -14.41 23.36
C ALA A 343 1.94 -12.99 23.86
N VAL A 344 1.06 -12.01 23.57
CA VAL A 344 1.15 -10.68 24.16
C VAL A 344 0.99 -10.81 25.68
N ALA A 345 1.82 -10.10 26.43
CA ALA A 345 1.84 -10.22 27.89
C ALA A 345 0.45 -10.00 28.53
N ASP A 346 0.06 -10.91 29.43
CA ASP A 346 -1.32 -10.99 29.96
C ASP A 346 -1.82 -9.69 30.58
N TYR A 347 -0.95 -8.89 31.20
CA TYR A 347 -1.34 -7.60 31.78
C TYR A 347 -1.67 -6.53 30.72
N LYS A 348 -1.13 -6.62 29.49
CA LYS A 348 -1.38 -5.67 28.39
C LYS A 348 -2.74 -5.90 27.77
N ILE A 349 -3.14 -7.17 27.63
CA ILE A 349 -4.38 -7.58 26.95
C ILE A 349 -5.62 -6.84 27.50
N PRO A 350 -5.93 -6.87 28.82
CA PRO A 350 -7.10 -6.17 29.36
C PRO A 350 -6.98 -4.65 29.23
N VAL A 351 -5.78 -4.08 29.36
CA VAL A 351 -5.57 -2.63 29.19
C VAL A 351 -5.87 -2.20 27.76
N ILE A 352 -5.42 -2.96 26.77
CA ILE A 352 -5.67 -2.70 25.35
C ILE A 352 -7.17 -2.84 25.04
N THR A 353 -7.81 -3.94 25.45
CA THR A 353 -9.22 -4.20 25.14
C THR A 353 -10.17 -3.21 25.84
N GLU A 354 -9.92 -2.86 27.11
CA GLU A 354 -10.69 -1.84 27.84
C GLU A 354 -10.52 -0.45 27.23
N THR A 355 -9.29 -0.06 26.90
CA THR A 355 -9.01 1.24 26.26
C THR A 355 -9.70 1.32 24.90
N LEU A 356 -9.60 0.27 24.09
CA LEU A 356 -10.25 0.21 22.78
C LEU A 356 -11.77 0.32 22.91
N ASN A 357 -12.39 -0.44 23.82
CA ASN A 357 -13.83 -0.34 24.08
C ASN A 357 -14.24 1.08 24.45
N GLY A 358 -13.48 1.75 25.33
CA GLY A 358 -13.72 3.15 25.69
C GLY A 358 -13.62 4.11 24.51
N LEU A 359 -12.67 3.89 23.59
CA LEU A 359 -12.46 4.71 22.39
C LEU A 359 -13.53 4.46 21.32
N LEU A 360 -14.00 3.22 21.15
CA LEU A 360 -15.06 2.87 20.20
C LEU A 360 -16.44 3.40 20.65
N ILE A 361 -16.74 3.34 21.96
CA ILE A 361 -17.99 3.88 22.53
C ILE A 361 -18.09 5.40 22.37
N LYS A 362 -16.98 6.14 22.54
CA LYS A 362 -16.95 7.60 22.34
C LYS A 362 -17.17 8.02 20.89
N ASN A 363 -16.80 7.19 19.92
CA ASN A 363 -16.93 7.49 18.49
C ASN A 363 -18.29 7.07 17.89
N THR A 364 -19.12 6.32 18.63
CA THR A 364 -20.42 5.80 18.16
C THR A 364 -21.63 6.55 18.73
N ARG A 365 -21.44 7.45 19.71
CA ARG A 365 -22.48 8.36 20.21
C ARG A 365 -22.22 9.78 19.69
N PRO A 366 -22.91 10.27 18.64
CA PRO A 366 -23.00 11.70 18.45
C PRO A 366 -23.70 12.27 19.70
N GLU A 367 -23.11 13.28 20.34
CA GLU A 367 -23.65 13.88 21.58
C GLU A 367 -25.00 14.60 21.37
N THR A 368 -25.56 14.60 20.16
CA THR A 368 -26.91 15.09 19.89
C THR A 368 -27.55 14.34 18.72
N PRO A 369 -28.80 13.86 18.84
CA PRO A 369 -29.57 13.47 17.68
C PRO A 369 -29.84 14.73 16.85
N VAL A 370 -29.30 14.81 15.64
CA VAL A 370 -29.72 15.81 14.66
C VAL A 370 -31.12 15.42 14.20
N LEU A 371 -32.13 15.98 14.87
CA LEU A 371 -33.48 16.05 14.35
C LEU A 371 -33.41 16.83 13.03
N MET A 372 -33.43 16.13 11.89
CA MET A 372 -33.73 16.77 10.62
C MET A 372 -35.17 17.27 10.70
N GLN A 373 -35.34 18.57 10.97
CA GLN A 373 -36.59 19.26 10.70
C GLN A 373 -36.77 19.30 9.19
N GLY A 374 -37.87 18.70 8.72
CA GLY A 374 -38.26 18.72 7.33
C GLY A 374 -38.57 20.13 6.86
N HIS A 375 -38.10 20.45 5.66
CA HIS A 375 -38.67 21.46 4.79
C HIS A 375 -39.08 20.82 3.48
#